data_AF-A7SD02-F1
#
_entry.id   AF-A7SD02-F1
#
_cell.length_a   1.000
_cell.length_b   1.000
_cell.length_c   1.000
_cell.angle_alpha   90.00
_cell.angle_beta   90.00
_cell.angle_gamma   90.00
#
_symmetry.space_group_name_H-M   'P 1'
#
loop_
_entity.id
_entity.type
_entity.pdbx_description
1 polymer ?
#
loop_
_entity_poly.entity_id
_entity_poly.type
_entity_poly.pdbx_seq_one_letter_code
_entity_poly.pdbx_strand_id
1 'polypeptide(L)'
;MTTIPLNDDQWHHVCITWSNTAGDWELHIDGVRRNNNTSLAPAHLIGPGGAFVLGQGSRAFMNSDDEDTFVGALFGVDVWDKVLS
;
A
#
# COMPACT_ATOMS: atom_id res chain seq x y z
N MET A 1 8.68 15.37 11.73
CA MET A 1 7.68 14.40 11.24
C MET A 1 6.91 13.89 12.44
N THR A 2 5.61 14.14 12.52
CA THR A 2 4.75 13.54 13.55
C THR A 2 4.28 12.19 13.05
N THR A 3 4.70 11.11 13.69
CA THR A 3 4.21 9.77 13.43
C THR A 3 2.79 9.66 13.96
N ILE A 4 1.83 9.32 13.10
CA ILE A 4 0.47 8.94 13.53
C ILE A 4 0.48 7.43 13.67
N PRO A 5 0.21 6.88 14.87
CA PRO A 5 0.00 5.45 15.01
C PRO A 5 -1.27 5.06 14.24
N LEU A 6 -1.16 4.08 13.34
CA LEU A 6 -2.31 3.55 12.59
C LEU A 6 -3.02 2.41 13.32
N ASN A 7 -2.42 1.93 14.41
CA ASN A 7 -2.87 0.80 15.22
C ASN A 7 -3.43 1.29 16.57
N ASP A 8 -4.33 2.28 16.51
CA ASP A 8 -4.93 2.95 17.67
C ASP A 8 -6.43 2.62 17.85
N ASP A 9 -6.89 1.53 17.23
CA ASP A 9 -8.27 1.06 17.19
C ASP A 9 -9.27 2.04 16.51
N GLN A 10 -8.78 3.00 15.71
CA GLN A 10 -9.62 3.87 14.88
C GLN A 10 -9.51 3.56 13.38
N TRP A 11 -10.52 3.98 12.63
CA TRP A 11 -10.48 3.93 11.17
C TRP A 11 -9.57 5.02 10.63
N HIS A 12 -8.62 4.62 9.79
CA HIS A 12 -7.79 5.51 8.99
C HIS A 12 -7.98 5.26 7.51
N HIS A 13 -8.06 6.33 6.73
CA HIS A 13 -8.03 6.24 5.28
C HIS A 13 -6.58 6.32 4.80
N VAL A 14 -6.07 5.21 4.25
CA VAL A 14 -4.69 5.10 3.76
C VAL A 14 -4.71 5.01 2.24
N CYS A 15 -3.94 5.89 1.59
CA CYS A 15 -3.75 5.87 0.14
C CYS A 15 -2.25 5.93 -0.17
N ILE A 16 -1.81 5.03 -1.06
CA ILE A 16 -0.45 5.02 -1.59
C ILE A 16 -0.52 5.19 -3.10
N THR A 17 0.28 6.09 -3.64
CA THR A 17 0.45 6.24 -5.09
C THR A 17 1.87 5.84 -5.47
N TRP A 18 2.04 5.32 -6.69
CA TRP A 18 3.34 5.03 -7.26
C TRP A 18 3.31 5.24 -8.78
N SER A 19 4.34 5.88 -9.31
CA SER A 19 4.59 6.03 -10.74
C SER A 19 5.91 5.41 -11.11
N ASN A 20 5.91 4.57 -12.14
CA ASN A 20 7.12 3.90 -12.59
C ASN A 20 8.12 4.81 -13.30
N THR A 21 7.74 6.02 -13.72
CA THR A 21 8.60 6.85 -14.59
C THR A 21 9.92 7.20 -13.90
N ALA A 22 9.85 7.81 -12.71
CA ALA A 22 11.01 8.06 -11.86
C ALA A 22 10.92 7.32 -10.51
N GLY A 23 9.89 6.49 -10.31
CA GLY A 23 9.66 5.82 -9.03
C GLY A 23 9.11 6.77 -7.97
N ASP A 24 8.35 7.78 -8.38
CA ASP A 24 7.68 8.72 -7.47
C ASP A 24 6.58 7.99 -6.72
N TRP A 25 6.55 8.14 -5.39
CA TRP A 25 5.50 7.59 -4.55
C TRP A 25 5.09 8.57 -3.48
N GLU A 26 3.82 8.50 -3.07
CA GLU A 26 3.29 9.28 -1.96
C GLU A 26 2.47 8.39 -1.03
N LEU A 27 2.54 8.67 0.27
CA LEU A 27 1.68 8.10 1.30
C LEU A 27 0.78 9.20 1.86
N HIS A 28 -0.52 8.98 1.79
CA HIS A 28 -1.56 9.83 2.37
C HIS A 28 -2.26 9.07 3.50
N ILE A 29 -2.42 9.74 4.65
CA ILE A 29 -3.19 9.23 5.80
C ILE A 29 -4.21 10.29 6.16
N ASP A 30 -5.48 9.90 6.15
CA ASP A 30 -6.65 10.73 6.41
C ASP A 30 -6.68 11.96 5.49
N GLY A 31 -6.39 11.74 4.21
CA GLY A 31 -6.37 12.77 3.16
C GLY A 31 -5.16 13.71 3.20
N VAL A 32 -4.21 13.51 4.12
CA VAL A 32 -3.02 14.35 4.26
C VAL A 32 -1.78 13.59 3.81
N ARG A 33 -0.99 14.16 2.90
CA ARG A 33 0.31 13.61 2.48
C ARG A 33 1.28 13.57 3.66
N ARG A 34 1.64 12.36 4.10
CA ARG A 34 2.53 12.10 5.23
C ARG A 34 3.97 11.83 4.82
N ASN A 35 4.16 11.20 3.66
CA ASN A 35 5.48 10.90 3.15
C ASN A 35 5.48 10.84 1.62
N ASN A 36 6.65 11.00 1.03
CA ASN A 36 6.89 10.82 -0.39
C ASN A 36 8.39 10.66 -0.64
N ASN A 37 8.74 10.04 -1.75
CA ASN A 37 10.09 10.07 -2.29
C ASN A 37 10.06 9.71 -3.79
N THR A 38 11.22 9.70 -4.41
CA THR A 38 11.42 9.23 -5.78
C THR A 38 12.32 7.99 -5.80
N SER A 39 12.63 7.49 -6.99
CA SER A 39 13.57 6.38 -7.22
C SER A 39 13.15 5.02 -6.64
N LEU A 40 11.86 4.85 -6.30
CA LEU A 40 11.32 3.54 -5.93
C LEU A 40 11.02 2.74 -7.21
N ALA A 41 11.87 1.78 -7.54
CA ALA A 41 11.73 0.91 -8.71
C ALA A 41 11.48 1.68 -10.04
N PRO A 42 12.37 2.62 -10.43
CA PRO A 42 12.21 3.39 -11.66
C PRO A 42 12.23 2.48 -12.89
N ALA A 43 11.43 2.84 -13.90
CA ALA A 43 11.17 2.10 -15.13
C ALA A 43 10.63 0.67 -14.95
N HIS A 44 10.26 0.27 -13.73
CA HIS A 44 9.70 -1.05 -13.49
C HIS A 44 8.29 -1.19 -14.09
N LEU A 45 7.99 -2.35 -14.66
CA LEU A 45 6.66 -2.70 -15.14
C LEU A 45 6.12 -3.85 -14.31
N ILE A 46 4.93 -3.67 -13.74
CA ILE A 46 4.20 -4.74 -13.09
C ILE A 46 3.70 -5.68 -14.20
N GLY A 47 4.16 -6.93 -14.16
CA GLY A 47 3.77 -7.93 -15.15
C GLY A 47 2.28 -8.33 -15.04
N PRO A 48 1.65 -8.78 -16.14
CA PRO A 48 0.28 -9.27 -16.10
C PRO A 48 0.20 -10.63 -15.38
N GLY A 49 -1.02 -11.02 -14.98
CA GLY A 49 -1.28 -12.33 -14.38
C GLY A 49 -0.96 -12.44 -12.88
N GLY A 50 -0.67 -11.30 -12.23
CA GLY A 50 -0.55 -11.23 -10.78
C GLY A 50 -1.87 -11.45 -10.06
N ALA A 51 -1.80 -11.77 -8.77
CA ALA A 51 -2.94 -11.86 -7.88
C ALA A 51 -2.82 -10.82 -6.77
N PHE A 52 -3.92 -10.13 -6.48
CA PHE A 52 -4.00 -9.16 -5.39
C PHE A 52 -4.61 -9.84 -4.17
N VAL A 53 -3.82 -10.00 -3.11
CA VAL A 53 -4.23 -10.67 -1.88
C VAL A 53 -4.19 -9.67 -0.74
N LEU A 54 -5.25 -9.67 0.08
CA LEU A 54 -5.37 -8.82 1.24
C LEU A 54 -5.17 -9.62 2.53
N GLY A 55 -4.45 -9.00 3.46
CA GLY A 55 -4.32 -9.45 4.84
C GLY A 55 -3.47 -10.68 5.08
N GLN A 56 -2.73 -11.16 4.08
CA GLN A 56 -1.77 -12.25 4.20
C GLN A 56 -0.36 -11.74 3.90
N GLY A 57 0.64 -12.37 4.51
CA GLY A 57 2.06 -12.06 4.28
C GLY A 57 2.52 -12.38 2.86
N SER A 58 3.77 -12.02 2.54
CA SER A 58 4.39 -12.16 1.20
C SER A 58 4.41 -13.61 0.65
N ARG A 59 4.04 -14.60 1.47
CA ARG A 59 3.97 -16.02 1.12
C ARG A 59 2.53 -16.56 1.12
N ALA A 60 1.54 -15.68 0.93
CA ALA A 60 0.11 -16.01 0.93
C ALA A 60 -0.29 -17.24 0.09
N PHE A 61 0.48 -17.58 -0.96
CA PHE A 61 0.23 -18.71 -1.84
C PHE A 61 1.00 -19.99 -1.48
N MET A 62 1.83 -19.96 -0.43
CA MET A 62 2.76 -21.05 -0.07
C MET A 62 2.46 -21.62 1.33
N ASN A 63 2.16 -20.77 2.30
CA ASN A 63 1.81 -21.14 3.67
C ASN A 63 1.00 -20.00 4.33
N SER A 64 -0.19 -20.31 4.85
CA SER A 64 -1.07 -19.34 5.51
C SER A 64 -0.69 -19.06 6.98
N ASP A 65 0.37 -19.70 7.48
CA ASP A 65 0.86 -19.56 8.87
C ASP A 65 2.09 -18.63 8.93
N ASP A 66 2.05 -17.50 8.23
CA ASP A 66 3.06 -16.46 8.38
C ASP A 66 2.62 -15.49 9.49
N GLU A 67 3.55 -15.14 10.39
CA GLU A 67 3.39 -14.11 11.43
C GLU A 67 3.10 -12.71 10.85
N ASP A 68 3.21 -12.55 9.53
CA ASP A 68 2.97 -11.31 8.76
C ASP A 68 1.51 -11.18 8.26
N THR A 69 0.55 -11.73 9.01
CA THR A 69 -0.89 -11.65 8.67
C THR A 69 -1.51 -10.39 9.27
N PHE A 70 -2.34 -9.68 8.50
CA PHE A 70 -3.08 -8.54 9.01
C PHE A 70 -4.23 -8.99 9.91
N VAL A 71 -4.32 -8.42 11.11
CA VAL A 71 -5.44 -8.59 12.04
C VAL A 71 -6.11 -7.25 12.23
N GLY A 72 -7.34 -7.11 11.73
CA GLY A 72 -8.11 -5.87 11.79
C GLY A 72 -9.28 -5.87 10.81
N ALA A 73 -9.78 -4.67 10.50
CA ALA A 73 -10.85 -4.48 9.53
C ALA A 73 -10.36 -3.64 8.35
N LEU A 74 -10.79 -4.01 7.13
CA LEU A 74 -10.58 -3.24 5.90
C LEU A 74 -11.95 -2.89 5.31
N PHE A 75 -12.09 -1.69 4.77
CA PHE A 75 -13.31 -1.23 4.11
C PHE A 75 -12.94 -0.25 2.99
N GLY A 76 -13.70 -0.25 1.89
CA GLY A 76 -13.50 0.69 0.77
C GLY A 76 -12.14 0.53 0.10
N VAL A 77 -11.76 -0.70 -0.25
CA VAL A 77 -10.49 -0.97 -0.94
C VAL A 77 -10.67 -0.74 -2.44
N ASP A 78 -9.99 0.28 -2.96
CA ASP A 78 -9.99 0.64 -4.36
C ASP A 78 -8.56 0.68 -4.93
N VAL A 79 -8.41 0.29 -6.20
CA VAL A 79 -7.11 0.23 -6.88
C VAL A 79 -7.26 0.77 -8.31
N TRP A 80 -6.27 1.55 -8.75
CA TRP A 80 -6.22 2.14 -10.09
C TRP A 80 -4.88 1.86 -10.77
N ASP A 81 -4.89 1.82 -12.10
CA ASP A 81 -3.71 1.67 -12.97
C ASP A 81 -3.02 3.01 -13.28
N LYS A 82 -3.40 4.07 -12.56
CA LYS A 82 -2.86 5.42 -12.70
C LYS A 82 -2.72 6.10 -11.34
N VAL A 83 -1.84 7.10 -11.29
CA VAL A 83 -1.76 8.02 -10.15
C VAL A 83 -3.00 8.90 -10.11
N LEU A 84 -3.64 8.98 -8.94
CA LEU A 84 -4.78 9.88 -8.69
C LEU A 84 -4.29 11.25 -8.21
N SER A 85 -5.07 12.29 -8.55
CA SER A 85 -4.79 13.71 -8.27
C SER A 85 -5.84 14.32 -7.37
#